data_AF-A0A6I7P7Z1-F1
#
_entry.id   AF-A0A6I7P7Z1-F1
#
_cell.length_a   1.000
_cell.length_b   1.000
_cell.length_c   1.000
_cell.angle_alpha   90.00
_cell.angle_beta   90.00
_cell.angle_gamma   90.00
#
_symmetry.space_group_name_H-M   'P 1'
#
loop_
_entity.id
_entity.type
_entity.pdbx_description
1 polymer ?
#
loop_
_entity_poly.entity_id
_entity_poly.type
_entity_poly.pdbx_seq_one_letter_code
_entity_poly.pdbx_strand_id
1 'polypeptide(L)'
;MTAPHDTHAYLERHLHDGWSDAQGNAEVLVAELADLSWAERLQAIDWFFWKLGARLLDEDQAEAVIDRRLETMRAEPAVARYVEVAEHTLAAVLMQLDTDPRHVTSAHHAVIYAVSPLAVHRNAFEDWLVLNDADELGHVLLGAPGHAFVLMARSYDDTFLALRARDAFWTTMLGRDVGF
;
A
#
# COMPACT_ATOMS: atom_id res chain seq x y z
N MET A 1 7.74 13.60 -23.69
CA MET A 1 6.34 13.93 -23.37
C MET A 1 5.55 12.64 -23.45
N THR A 2 5.51 11.90 -22.35
CA THR A 2 4.65 10.72 -22.17
C THR A 2 3.21 11.23 -22.18
N ALA A 3 2.30 10.55 -22.89
CA ALA A 3 0.88 10.93 -22.85
C ALA A 3 0.41 10.96 -21.39
N PRO A 4 -0.41 11.95 -20.97
CA PRO A 4 -0.96 11.94 -19.63
C PRO A 4 -1.69 10.61 -19.43
N HIS A 5 -1.25 9.84 -18.43
CA HIS A 5 -1.93 8.62 -18.06
C HIS A 5 -3.31 9.04 -17.54
N ASP A 6 -4.37 8.62 -18.25
CA ASP A 6 -5.74 8.93 -17.89
C ASP A 6 -6.12 8.15 -16.61
N THR A 7 -5.82 8.73 -15.45
CA THR A 7 -6.10 8.14 -14.14
C THR A 7 -7.58 8.00 -13.89
N HIS A 8 -8.38 8.91 -14.45
CA HIS A 8 -9.82 8.87 -14.38
C HIS A 8 -10.37 7.61 -15.06
N ALA A 9 -10.03 7.39 -16.33
CA ALA A 9 -10.44 6.19 -17.06
C ALA A 9 -9.82 4.90 -16.46
N TYR A 10 -8.66 4.99 -15.82
CA TYR A 10 -8.07 3.88 -15.08
C TYR A 10 -8.92 3.52 -13.85
N LEU A 11 -9.27 4.49 -13.01
CA LEU A 11 -10.04 4.26 -11.78
C LEU A 11 -11.46 3.82 -12.11
N GLU A 12 -12.15 4.43 -13.07
CA GLU A 12 -13.48 3.99 -13.53
C GLU A 12 -13.49 2.52 -13.99
N ARG A 13 -12.39 2.06 -14.58
CA ARG A 13 -12.27 0.68 -15.08
C ARG A 13 -12.08 -0.34 -13.96
N HIS A 14 -11.35 0.02 -12.90
CA HIS A 14 -10.94 -0.93 -11.86
C HIS A 14 -11.74 -0.79 -10.56
N LEU A 15 -12.38 0.35 -10.32
CA LEU A 15 -13.23 0.59 -9.16
C LEU A 15 -14.68 0.77 -9.63
N HIS A 16 -15.49 -0.28 -9.50
CA HIS A 16 -16.90 -0.23 -9.90
C HIS A 16 -17.70 0.82 -9.12
N ASP A 17 -17.41 0.97 -7.82
CA ASP A 17 -17.95 2.01 -6.95
C ASP A 17 -16.81 2.80 -6.29
N GLY A 18 -17.03 4.08 -6.03
CA GLY A 18 -16.08 4.91 -5.28
C GLY A 18 -14.84 5.36 -6.07
N TRP A 19 -14.81 5.16 -7.39
CA TRP A 19 -13.73 5.67 -8.24
C TRP A 19 -13.57 7.19 -8.15
N SER A 20 -14.65 7.94 -7.96
CA SER A 20 -14.62 9.41 -7.85
C SER A 20 -13.95 9.86 -6.55
N ASP A 21 -14.25 9.19 -5.43
CA ASP A 21 -13.55 9.42 -4.16
C ASP A 21 -12.07 9.05 -4.28
N ALA A 22 -11.75 7.93 -4.94
CA ALA A 22 -10.37 7.50 -5.19
C ALA A 22 -9.61 8.53 -6.05
N GLN A 23 -10.25 9.09 -7.08
CA GLN A 23 -9.67 10.15 -7.91
C GLN A 23 -9.40 11.42 -7.08
N GLY A 24 -10.35 11.85 -6.26
CA GLY A 24 -10.16 13.02 -5.38
C GLY A 24 -9.03 12.80 -4.36
N ASN A 25 -8.95 11.61 -3.75
CA ASN A 25 -7.84 11.25 -2.86
C ASN A 25 -6.50 11.22 -3.60
N ALA A 26 -6.47 10.68 -4.83
CA ALA A 26 -5.27 10.64 -5.64
C ALA A 26 -4.77 12.05 -6.00
N GLU A 27 -5.67 12.96 -6.38
CA GLU A 27 -5.32 14.36 -6.67
C GLU A 27 -4.71 15.08 -5.46
N VAL A 28 -5.30 14.89 -4.27
CA VAL A 28 -4.77 15.46 -3.03
C VAL A 28 -3.38 14.89 -2.72
N LEU A 29 -3.23 13.57 -2.77
CA LEU A 29 -1.94 12.92 -2.54
C LEU A 29 -0.88 13.37 -3.56
N VAL A 30 -1.20 13.42 -4.84
CA VAL A 30 -0.25 13.88 -5.88
C VAL A 30 0.25 15.29 -5.56
N ALA A 31 -0.65 16.20 -5.17
CA ALA A 31 -0.28 17.55 -4.79
C ALA A 31 0.63 17.60 -3.55
N GLU A 32 0.35 16.77 -2.53
CA GLU A 32 1.15 16.69 -1.30
C GLU A 32 2.54 16.05 -1.55
N LEU A 33 2.63 15.10 -2.48
CA LEU A 33 3.78 14.23 -2.65
C LEU A 33 4.80 14.71 -3.72
N ALA A 34 4.44 15.69 -4.54
CA ALA A 34 5.18 16.07 -5.75
C ALA A 34 6.66 16.35 -5.46
N ASP A 35 6.95 17.13 -4.43
CA ASP A 35 8.30 17.58 -4.07
C ASP A 35 8.97 16.75 -2.96
N LEU A 36 8.30 15.70 -2.49
CA LEU A 36 8.78 14.86 -1.39
C LEU A 36 9.75 13.77 -1.87
N SER A 37 10.69 13.40 -1.01
CA SER A 37 11.53 12.21 -1.18
C SER A 37 10.70 10.92 -1.07
N TRP A 38 11.23 9.79 -1.55
CA TRP A 38 10.54 8.49 -1.42
C TRP A 38 10.24 8.09 0.03
N ALA A 39 11.09 8.48 0.99
CA ALA A 39 10.86 8.22 2.39
C ALA A 39 9.69 9.04 2.94
N GLU A 40 9.60 10.33 2.60
CA GLU A 40 8.49 11.20 2.99
C GLU A 40 7.19 10.79 2.29
N ARG A 41 7.27 10.39 1.02
CA ARG A 41 6.13 9.84 0.27
C ARG A 41 5.56 8.60 0.94
N LEU A 42 6.44 7.67 1.38
CA LEU A 42 6.01 6.47 2.10
C LEU A 42 5.19 6.86 3.33
N GLN A 43 5.66 7.80 4.15
CA GLN A 43 4.97 8.21 5.37
C GLN A 43 3.59 8.84 5.11
N ALA A 44 3.48 9.69 4.09
CA ALA A 44 2.21 10.30 3.73
C ALA A 44 1.21 9.27 3.17
N ILE A 45 1.67 8.34 2.32
CA ILE A 45 0.85 7.24 1.80
C ILE A 45 0.44 6.28 2.93
N ASP A 46 1.33 6.04 3.89
CA ASP A 46 1.06 5.16 5.04
C ASP A 46 -0.11 5.69 5.87
N TRP A 47 -0.09 6.99 6.13
CA TRP A 47 -1.16 7.67 6.84
C TRP A 47 -2.49 7.64 6.07
N PHE A 48 -2.44 7.76 4.75
CA PHE A 48 -3.62 7.58 3.91
C PHE A 48 -4.20 6.17 4.06
N PHE A 49 -3.39 5.12 4.01
CA PHE A 49 -3.86 3.75 4.20
C PHE A 49 -4.51 3.54 5.57
N TRP A 50 -3.91 4.10 6.63
CA TRP A 50 -4.50 4.03 7.96
C TRP A 50 -5.88 4.69 8.05
N LYS A 51 -6.01 5.91 7.51
CA LYS A 51 -7.30 6.62 7.43
C LYS A 51 -8.32 5.89 6.58
N LEU A 52 -7.89 5.28 5.49
CA LEU A 52 -8.75 4.50 4.62
C LEU A 52 -9.30 3.27 5.33
N GLY A 53 -8.44 2.56 6.08
CA GLY A 53 -8.82 1.41 6.90
C GLY A 53 -9.87 1.79 7.94
N ALA A 54 -9.62 2.86 8.71
CA ALA A 54 -10.57 3.37 9.70
C ALA A 54 -11.93 3.83 9.13
N ARG A 55 -12.00 4.10 7.81
CA ARG A 55 -13.24 4.48 7.13
C ARG A 55 -14.00 3.28 6.57
N LEU A 56 -13.30 2.26 6.10
CA LEU A 56 -13.88 1.16 5.34
C LEU A 56 -14.03 -0.13 6.14
N LEU A 57 -13.31 -0.28 7.24
CA LEU A 57 -13.32 -1.48 8.09
C LEU A 57 -13.92 -1.14 9.45
N ASP A 58 -14.71 -2.08 9.98
CA ASP A 58 -15.04 -2.11 11.40
C ASP A 58 -13.91 -2.78 12.23
N GLU A 59 -14.11 -2.81 13.54
CA GLU A 59 -13.14 -3.37 14.49
C GLU A 59 -12.91 -4.86 14.25
N ASP A 60 -13.97 -5.65 14.08
CA ASP A 60 -13.87 -7.09 13.85
C ASP A 60 -13.10 -7.42 12.56
N GLN A 61 -13.33 -6.66 11.50
CA GLN A 61 -12.64 -6.78 10.21
C GLN A 61 -11.17 -6.36 10.31
N ALA A 62 -10.89 -5.27 11.02
CA ALA A 62 -9.51 -4.83 11.26
C ALA A 62 -8.74 -5.86 12.08
N GLU A 63 -9.33 -6.39 13.16
CA GLU A 63 -8.76 -7.47 13.95
C GLU A 63 -8.56 -8.73 13.12
N ALA A 64 -9.47 -9.07 12.21
CA ALA A 64 -9.31 -10.22 11.33
C ALA A 64 -8.05 -10.12 10.46
N VAL A 65 -7.71 -8.92 9.99
CA VAL A 65 -6.46 -8.67 9.26
C VAL A 65 -5.24 -8.77 10.19
N ILE A 66 -5.30 -8.14 11.37
CA ILE A 66 -4.20 -8.11 12.35
C ILE A 66 -3.82 -9.52 12.81
N ASP A 67 -4.83 -10.31 13.18
CA ASP A 67 -4.67 -11.69 13.63
C ASP A 67 -4.49 -12.69 12.48
N ARG A 68 -4.55 -12.21 11.23
CA ARG A 68 -4.54 -13.03 10.00
C ARG A 68 -5.54 -14.19 10.07
N ARG A 69 -6.79 -13.89 10.46
CA ARG A 69 -7.92 -14.82 10.40
C ARG A 69 -8.35 -15.01 8.94
N LEU A 70 -7.56 -15.75 8.16
CA LEU A 70 -7.64 -15.83 6.70
C LEU A 70 -9.04 -16.17 6.18
N GLU A 71 -9.73 -17.12 6.82
CA GLU A 71 -11.09 -17.51 6.44
C GLU A 71 -12.10 -16.37 6.67
N THR A 72 -11.96 -15.64 7.79
CA THR A 72 -12.77 -14.45 8.06
C THR A 72 -12.47 -13.36 7.04
N MET A 73 -11.19 -13.06 6.79
CA MET A 73 -10.79 -12.06 5.80
C MET A 73 -11.36 -12.36 4.40
N ARG A 74 -11.36 -13.64 3.97
CA ARG A 74 -11.93 -14.06 2.68
C ARG A 74 -13.45 -13.94 2.64
N ALA A 75 -14.13 -14.12 3.78
CA ALA A 75 -15.57 -14.02 3.88
C ALA A 75 -16.08 -12.56 3.93
N GLU A 76 -15.25 -11.61 4.36
CA GLU A 76 -15.59 -10.21 4.56
C GLU A 76 -15.36 -9.34 3.31
N PRO A 77 -16.41 -8.89 2.59
CA PRO A 77 -16.24 -8.09 1.37
C PRO A 77 -15.59 -6.72 1.63
N ALA A 78 -15.69 -6.19 2.85
CA ALA A 78 -15.08 -4.92 3.24
C ALA A 78 -13.55 -4.97 3.19
N VAL A 79 -12.94 -6.11 3.54
CA VAL A 79 -11.48 -6.31 3.48
C VAL A 79 -11.00 -6.25 2.02
N ALA A 80 -11.68 -6.96 1.12
CA ALA A 80 -11.39 -6.91 -0.31
C ALA A 80 -11.56 -5.50 -0.87
N ARG A 81 -12.64 -4.80 -0.51
CA ARG A 81 -12.89 -3.40 -0.92
C ARG A 81 -11.82 -2.45 -0.40
N TYR A 82 -11.37 -2.62 0.85
CA TYR A 82 -10.29 -1.82 1.41
C TYR A 82 -9.01 -1.96 0.59
N VAL A 83 -8.59 -3.20 0.31
CA VAL A 83 -7.41 -3.49 -0.51
C VAL A 83 -7.54 -2.88 -1.90
N GLU A 84 -8.67 -3.13 -2.57
CA GLU A 84 -8.93 -2.66 -3.94
C GLU A 84 -8.84 -1.13 -4.03
N VAL A 85 -9.50 -0.40 -3.12
CA VAL A 85 -9.45 1.07 -3.09
C VAL A 85 -8.04 1.57 -2.76
N ALA A 86 -7.33 0.94 -1.82
CA ALA A 86 -5.97 1.34 -1.44
C ALA A 86 -4.99 1.18 -2.62
N GLU A 87 -4.99 0.00 -3.24
CA GLU A 87 -4.10 -0.36 -4.35
C GLU A 87 -4.35 0.50 -5.59
N HIS A 88 -5.61 0.70 -5.98
CA HIS A 88 -5.93 1.47 -7.18
C HIS A 88 -5.79 2.98 -6.99
N THR A 89 -6.06 3.51 -5.79
CA THR A 89 -5.75 4.92 -5.47
C THR A 89 -4.25 5.14 -5.55
N LEU A 90 -3.44 4.25 -4.96
CA LEU A 90 -1.98 4.34 -5.05
C LEU A 90 -1.48 4.25 -6.50
N ALA A 91 -2.05 3.35 -7.31
CA ALA A 91 -1.71 3.26 -8.74
C ALA A 91 -1.97 4.58 -9.46
N ALA A 92 -3.12 5.21 -9.24
CA ALA A 92 -3.45 6.51 -9.84
C ALA A 92 -2.51 7.63 -9.38
N VAL A 93 -2.05 7.60 -8.12
CA VAL A 93 -1.02 8.52 -7.61
C VAL A 93 0.32 8.30 -8.35
N LEU A 94 0.78 7.05 -8.43
CA LEU A 94 2.06 6.72 -9.07
C LEU A 94 2.05 7.00 -10.58
N MET A 95 0.92 6.79 -11.26
CA MET A 95 0.77 7.14 -12.69
C MET A 95 1.00 8.63 -12.99
N GLN A 96 0.84 9.50 -11.99
CA GLN A 96 1.04 10.95 -12.11
C GLN A 96 2.41 11.40 -11.60
N LEU A 97 2.90 10.77 -10.52
CA LEU A 97 4.17 11.15 -9.87
C LEU A 97 5.39 10.49 -10.48
N ASP A 98 5.26 9.29 -11.04
CA ASP A 98 6.40 8.48 -11.45
C ASP A 98 6.59 8.50 -12.96
N THR A 99 7.57 9.28 -13.39
CA THR A 99 7.90 9.42 -14.80
C THR A 99 8.82 8.32 -15.34
N ASP A 100 9.42 7.48 -14.48
CA ASP A 100 10.24 6.32 -14.90
C ASP A 100 10.00 5.09 -14.02
N PRO A 101 8.86 4.41 -14.22
CA PRO A 101 8.37 3.38 -13.29
C PRO A 101 9.15 2.05 -13.31
N ARG A 102 10.36 2.06 -13.89
CA ARG A 102 11.25 0.90 -14.04
C ARG A 102 12.44 0.95 -13.08
N HIS A 103 12.63 2.06 -12.37
CA HIS A 103 13.83 2.27 -11.58
C HIS A 103 13.52 2.52 -10.10
N VAL A 104 13.59 1.45 -9.30
CA VAL A 104 13.50 1.53 -7.84
C VAL A 104 14.85 1.96 -7.27
N THR A 105 14.86 3.10 -6.59
CA THR A 105 16.08 3.77 -6.10
C THR A 105 16.34 3.58 -4.60
N SER A 106 15.39 3.01 -3.85
CA SER A 106 15.51 2.81 -2.40
C SER A 106 14.50 1.79 -1.89
N ALA A 107 14.71 1.26 -0.68
CA ALA A 107 13.75 0.37 -0.02
C ALA A 107 12.38 1.05 0.24
N HIS A 108 12.34 2.37 0.49
CA HIS A 108 11.07 3.12 0.63
C HIS A 108 10.26 3.11 -0.67
N HIS A 109 10.94 3.32 -1.80
CA HIS A 109 10.33 3.21 -3.12
C HIS A 109 9.85 1.78 -3.38
N ALA A 110 10.66 0.78 -3.03
CA ALA A 110 10.29 -0.64 -3.16
C ALA A 110 9.01 -0.99 -2.37
N VAL A 111 8.88 -0.54 -1.12
CA VAL A 111 7.68 -0.77 -0.28
C VAL A 111 6.42 -0.17 -0.91
N ILE A 112 6.51 1.05 -1.45
CA ILE A 112 5.39 1.69 -2.14
C ILE A 112 4.97 0.83 -3.36
N TYR A 113 5.94 0.40 -4.15
CA TYR A 113 5.67 -0.43 -5.33
C TYR A 113 5.09 -1.81 -5.01
N ALA A 114 5.46 -2.38 -3.86
CA ALA A 114 4.96 -3.68 -3.41
C ALA A 114 3.43 -3.72 -3.28
N VAL A 115 2.81 -2.58 -2.95
CA VAL A 115 1.35 -2.42 -2.85
C VAL A 115 0.70 -2.15 -4.22
N SER A 116 1.45 -1.71 -5.22
CA SER A 116 0.83 -1.31 -6.49
C SER A 116 0.29 -2.51 -7.30
N PRO A 117 -0.94 -2.40 -7.86
CA PRO A 117 -1.53 -3.42 -8.73
C PRO A 117 -1.03 -3.31 -10.18
N LEU A 118 -0.15 -2.36 -10.51
CA LEU A 118 0.40 -2.21 -11.85
C LEU A 118 1.58 -3.17 -12.07
N ALA A 119 1.54 -3.93 -13.18
CA ALA A 119 2.56 -4.92 -13.48
C ALA A 119 3.97 -4.32 -13.58
N VAL A 120 4.10 -3.10 -14.11
CA VAL A 120 5.40 -2.41 -14.21
C VAL A 120 6.03 -2.17 -12.84
N HIS A 121 5.23 -1.74 -11.85
CA HIS A 121 5.71 -1.51 -10.48
C HIS A 121 6.04 -2.82 -9.78
N ARG A 122 5.22 -3.85 -9.95
CA ARG A 122 5.50 -5.18 -9.38
C ARG A 122 6.81 -5.77 -9.91
N ASN A 123 7.02 -5.72 -11.22
CA ASN A 123 8.25 -6.21 -11.83
C ASN A 123 9.46 -5.43 -11.32
N ALA A 124 9.37 -4.10 -11.23
CA ALA A 124 10.46 -3.26 -10.72
C ALA A 124 10.76 -3.53 -9.22
N PHE A 125 9.73 -3.82 -8.42
CA PHE A 125 9.89 -4.28 -7.04
C PHE A 125 10.57 -5.66 -6.95
N GLU A 126 10.16 -6.62 -7.78
CA GLU A 126 10.75 -7.96 -7.85
C GLU A 126 12.23 -7.89 -8.29
N ASP A 127 12.54 -7.09 -9.31
CA ASP A 127 13.91 -6.84 -9.75
C ASP A 127 14.76 -6.22 -8.62
N TRP A 128 14.19 -5.28 -7.86
CA TRP A 128 14.87 -4.70 -6.71
C TRP A 128 15.12 -5.74 -5.61
N LEU A 129 14.16 -6.61 -5.31
CA LEU A 129 14.31 -7.68 -4.32
C LEU A 129 15.40 -8.70 -4.68
N VAL A 130 15.61 -8.98 -5.97
CA VAL A 130 16.67 -9.89 -6.42
C VAL A 130 18.06 -9.29 -6.18
N LEU A 131 18.17 -7.96 -6.22
CA LEU A 131 19.44 -7.23 -6.18
C LEU A 131 19.81 -6.70 -4.78
N ASN A 132 18.86 -6.66 -3.84
CA ASN A 132 19.03 -6.03 -2.54
C ASN A 132 18.66 -6.98 -1.39
N ASP A 133 19.06 -6.61 -0.17
CA ASP A 133 18.75 -7.41 1.02
C ASP A 133 17.28 -7.26 1.43
N ALA A 134 16.59 -8.41 1.51
CA ALA A 134 15.23 -8.54 2.00
C ALA A 134 15.03 -7.93 3.42
N ASP A 135 16.07 -7.86 4.24
CA ASP A 135 15.99 -7.27 5.58
C ASP A 135 15.83 -5.75 5.56
N GLU A 136 16.28 -5.06 4.51
CA GLU A 136 16.04 -3.61 4.34
C GLU A 136 14.54 -3.31 4.18
N LEU A 137 13.81 -4.19 3.49
CA LEU A 137 12.36 -4.07 3.33
C LEU A 137 11.65 -4.16 4.69
N GLY A 138 12.06 -5.12 5.51
CA GLY A 138 11.54 -5.29 6.86
C GLY A 138 11.75 -4.05 7.73
N HIS A 139 12.95 -3.45 7.67
CA HIS A 139 13.27 -2.22 8.42
C HIS A 139 12.40 -1.04 8.00
N VAL A 140 12.17 -0.86 6.69
CA VAL A 140 11.30 0.22 6.20
C VAL A 140 9.84 -0.02 6.63
N LEU A 141 9.35 -1.26 6.56
CA LEU A 141 7.99 -1.61 6.97
C LEU A 141 7.72 -1.37 8.47
N LEU A 142 8.74 -1.45 9.34
CA LEU A 142 8.60 -1.08 10.76
C LEU A 142 8.12 0.38 10.91
N GLY A 143 8.56 1.27 10.02
CA GLY A 143 8.15 2.68 10.00
C GLY A 143 6.85 2.94 9.23
N ALA A 144 6.21 1.92 8.65
CA ALA A 144 5.06 2.06 7.76
C ALA A 144 3.96 1.01 8.05
N PRO A 145 3.31 1.09 9.23
CA PRO A 145 2.30 0.12 9.63
C PRO A 145 1.04 0.11 8.74
N GLY A 146 0.67 1.23 8.11
CA GLY A 146 -0.42 1.28 7.14
C GLY A 146 -0.13 0.46 5.88
N HIS A 147 1.10 0.54 5.33
CA HIS A 147 1.55 -0.30 4.23
C HIS A 147 1.58 -1.77 4.63
N ALA A 148 2.14 -2.07 5.80
CA ALA A 148 2.16 -3.43 6.32
C ALA A 148 0.73 -3.99 6.45
N PHE A 149 -0.21 -3.19 6.93
CA PHE A 149 -1.62 -3.58 7.05
C PHE A 149 -2.28 -3.87 5.69
N VAL A 150 -2.06 -3.03 4.65
CA VAL A 150 -2.55 -3.33 3.29
C VAL A 150 -1.96 -4.64 2.75
N LEU A 151 -0.64 -4.84 2.91
CA LEU A 151 0.03 -6.05 2.44
C LEU A 151 -0.48 -7.32 3.12
N MET A 152 -0.80 -7.24 4.42
CA MET A 152 -1.46 -8.33 5.13
C MET A 152 -2.87 -8.57 4.62
N ALA A 153 -3.68 -7.51 4.47
CA ALA A 153 -5.07 -7.59 4.02
C ALA A 153 -5.20 -8.18 2.60
N ARG A 154 -4.25 -7.87 1.72
CA ARG A 154 -4.19 -8.34 0.33
C ARG A 154 -3.92 -9.83 0.21
N SER A 155 -3.13 -10.40 1.13
CA SER A 155 -2.58 -11.75 0.97
C SER A 155 -3.27 -12.74 1.90
N TYR A 156 -4.03 -13.65 1.28
CA TYR A 156 -4.70 -14.76 1.95
C TYR A 156 -3.86 -16.04 2.04
N ASP A 157 -2.56 -15.93 1.75
CA ASP A 157 -1.58 -17.02 1.81
C ASP A 157 -0.32 -16.52 2.55
N ASP A 158 0.52 -17.44 3.01
CA ASP A 158 1.79 -17.10 3.68
C ASP A 158 2.90 -16.83 2.67
N THR A 159 2.75 -15.73 1.93
CA THR A 159 3.79 -15.22 1.06
C THR A 159 4.92 -14.57 1.86
N PHE A 160 6.13 -14.53 1.30
CA PHE A 160 7.27 -13.84 1.91
C PHE A 160 6.92 -12.40 2.32
N LEU A 161 6.25 -11.65 1.43
CA LEU A 161 5.87 -10.26 1.68
C LEU A 161 4.81 -10.14 2.79
N ALA A 162 3.83 -11.04 2.83
CA ALA A 162 2.80 -11.05 3.87
C ALA A 162 3.39 -11.36 5.25
N LEU A 163 4.33 -12.31 5.34
CA LEU A 163 5.02 -12.63 6.59
C LEU A 163 5.89 -11.47 7.08
N ARG A 164 6.65 -10.83 6.19
CA ARG A 164 7.45 -9.63 6.55
C ARG A 164 6.58 -8.46 6.98
N ALA A 165 5.46 -8.22 6.28
CA ALA A 165 4.49 -7.20 6.67
C ALA A 165 3.89 -7.48 8.04
N ARG A 166 3.50 -8.73 8.31
CA ARG A 166 3.00 -9.17 9.63
C ARG A 166 4.02 -8.90 10.73
N ASP A 167 5.25 -9.39 10.56
CA ASP A 167 6.27 -9.29 11.59
C ASP A 167 6.63 -7.82 11.86
N ALA A 168 6.70 -6.99 10.82
CA ALA A 168 6.90 -5.54 10.96
C ALA A 168 5.73 -4.87 11.68
N PHE A 169 4.49 -5.16 11.27
CA PHE A 169 3.28 -4.59 11.88
C PHE A 169 3.21 -4.91 13.38
N TRP A 170 3.37 -6.18 13.75
CA TRP A 170 3.34 -6.60 15.15
C TRP A 170 4.49 -6.01 15.95
N THR A 171 5.70 -5.93 15.39
CA THR A 171 6.83 -5.29 16.06
C THR A 171 6.53 -3.81 16.36
N THR A 172 5.92 -3.09 15.41
CA THR A 172 5.56 -1.69 15.59
C THR A 172 4.40 -1.49 16.58
N MET A 173 3.40 -2.38 16.56
CA MET A 173 2.27 -2.31 17.48
C MET A 173 2.65 -2.71 18.91
N LEU A 174 3.44 -3.77 19.10
CA LEU A 174 3.95 -4.22 20.40
C LEU A 174 5.03 -3.29 20.95
N GLY A 175 5.86 -2.69 20.07
CA GLY A 175 6.86 -1.69 20.47
C GLY A 175 6.25 -0.36 20.92
N ARG A 176 4.96 -0.13 20.66
CA ARG A 176 4.18 1.01 21.17
C ARG A 176 3.60 0.76 22.58
N ASP A 177 3.70 -0.44 23.13
CA ASP A 177 3.36 -0.76 24.53
C ASP A 177 4.51 -0.47 25.52
N VAL A 178 5.02 0.77 25.50
CA VAL A 178 5.69 1.39 26.66
C VAL A 178 5.26 2.85 26.75
N GLY A 179 3.97 3.09 27.00
CA GLY A 179 3.50 4.45 27.30
C GLY A 179 2.00 4.68 27.09
N PHE A 180 1.16 4.03 27.88
CA PHE A 180 -0.12 4.60 28.33
C PHE A 180 -0.04 4.85 29.84
#